data_AF-A0A956HI12-F1
#
_entry.id   AF-A0A956HI12-F1
#
_cell.length_a   1.000
_cell.length_b   1.000
_cell.length_c   1.000
_cell.angle_alpha   90.00
_cell.angle_beta   90.00
_cell.angle_gamma   90.00
#
_symmetry.space_group_name_H-M   'P 1'
#
loop_
_entity.id
_entity.type
_entity.pdbx_description
1 polymer ?
#
loop_
_entity_poly.entity_id
_entity_poly.type
_entity_poly.pdbx_seq_one_letter_code
_entity_poly.pdbx_strand_id
1 'polypeptide(L)'
;FWPTNGSADDGAIRLPPAFRETDDGVASRAVYKINLAILEAAVSAPPGVATAALDRKVEPIDERVAQLDLDGDGAIRGVVTRLRGLPARYVGAAAAHPVRRGLYPEGVEFLHSVRYLDPESLTYAAVRMKELRYARKEVELDDAAIREVYAAEEEEEHDPAPPVYEGSPELGYRNDFGWRLQGYIEDVDGRLRLQSAEEHRFCMGCHSTVGVTVDQTFSFPRKVPGEGGWRPQALQGIPDVPQAGHTEPEILTYFRRVGGGDELRANDELLTRFFRGGVLDEEAVRRAAPGGAVDIQSILLPSRGRALALDKAYWLIVREQSFHLGRDPVIAPAENVHRAVESGETELKAAGVIYRDGRAQLDWSGV
;
A
#
# COMPACT_ATOMS: atom_id res chain seq x y z
N PHE A 1 -2.87 -6.42 -0.99
CA PHE A 1 -4.12 -7.14 -0.65
C PHE A 1 -3.81 -8.38 0.18
N TRP A 2 -4.82 -8.98 0.82
CA TRP A 2 -4.71 -10.28 1.48
C TRP A 2 -5.27 -11.37 0.56
N PRO A 3 -4.44 -12.32 0.07
CA PRO A 3 -4.91 -13.38 -0.84
C PRO A 3 -6.07 -14.20 -0.29
N THR A 4 -6.12 -14.41 1.03
CA THR A 4 -7.21 -15.13 1.70
C THR A 4 -8.58 -14.45 1.56
N ASN A 5 -8.61 -13.18 1.14
CA ASN A 5 -9.81 -12.39 0.87
C ASN A 5 -10.05 -12.16 -0.63
N GLY A 6 -9.26 -12.76 -1.51
CA GLY A 6 -9.64 -12.96 -2.91
C GLY A 6 -8.75 -12.33 -3.95
N SER A 7 -7.73 -11.57 -3.58
CA SER A 7 -6.85 -10.93 -4.57
C SER A 7 -5.39 -10.97 -4.16
N ALA A 8 -4.53 -11.21 -5.16
CA ALA A 8 -3.10 -10.96 -5.08
C ALA A 8 -2.77 -9.69 -5.88
N ASP A 9 -1.71 -8.98 -5.52
CA ASP A 9 -1.35 -7.72 -6.16
C ASP A 9 0.16 -7.43 -6.17
N ASP A 10 0.56 -6.54 -7.07
CA ASP A 10 1.90 -5.97 -7.14
C ASP A 10 1.84 -4.46 -7.40
N GLY A 11 2.84 -3.73 -6.89
CA GLY A 11 3.00 -2.31 -7.14
C GLY A 11 4.33 -2.04 -7.82
N ALA A 12 4.31 -1.24 -8.89
CA ALA A 12 5.49 -0.70 -9.54
C ALA A 12 5.49 0.83 -9.40
N ILE A 13 6.68 1.40 -9.24
CA ILE A 13 6.91 2.84 -9.16
C ILE A 13 7.84 3.27 -10.30
N ARG A 14 7.59 4.45 -10.86
CA ARG A 14 8.47 5.10 -11.81
C ARG A 14 8.70 6.55 -11.40
N LEU A 15 9.97 6.95 -11.29
CA LEU A 15 10.33 8.35 -11.10
C LEU A 15 10.47 9.05 -12.46
N PRO A 16 10.26 10.38 -12.52
CA PRO A 16 10.37 11.12 -13.77
C PRO A 16 11.82 11.18 -14.30
N PRO A 17 12.03 11.54 -15.58
CA PRO A 17 13.33 11.46 -16.24
C PRO A 17 14.51 12.07 -15.47
N ALA A 18 14.34 13.24 -14.86
CA ALA A 18 15.39 13.90 -14.09
C ALA A 18 15.95 13.04 -12.93
N PHE A 19 15.14 12.17 -12.34
CA PHE A 19 15.53 11.30 -11.22
C PHE A 19 16.28 10.04 -11.66
N ARG A 20 16.44 9.84 -12.97
CA ARG A 20 17.07 8.65 -13.56
C ARG A 20 18.12 9.04 -14.59
N GLU A 21 18.59 10.28 -14.55
CA GLU A 21 19.56 10.88 -15.47
C GLU A 21 20.72 11.51 -14.69
N THR A 22 21.93 11.45 -15.24
CA THR A 22 23.09 12.20 -14.72
C THR A 22 22.88 13.71 -14.84
N ASP A 23 23.78 14.52 -14.26
CA ASP A 23 23.73 15.98 -14.35
C ASP A 23 23.70 16.49 -15.81
N ASP A 24 24.31 15.73 -16.73
CA ASP A 24 24.33 16.02 -18.17
C ASP A 24 23.08 15.53 -18.93
N GLY A 25 22.06 15.01 -18.23
CA GLY A 25 20.82 14.51 -18.83
C GLY A 25 20.92 13.12 -19.46
N VAL A 26 21.97 12.34 -19.13
CA VAL A 26 22.17 10.98 -19.68
C VAL A 26 21.50 9.95 -18.78
N ALA A 27 20.65 9.09 -19.34
CA ALA A 27 19.97 8.03 -18.59
C ALA A 27 20.97 7.14 -17.82
N SER A 28 20.76 6.98 -16.51
CA SER A 28 21.64 6.26 -15.61
C SER A 28 20.85 5.42 -14.61
N ARG A 29 20.99 4.10 -14.72
CA ARG A 29 20.39 3.15 -13.77
C ARG A 29 20.96 3.32 -12.35
N ALA A 30 22.22 3.72 -12.22
CA ALA A 30 22.85 3.92 -10.92
C ALA A 30 22.22 5.13 -10.19
N VAL A 31 22.08 6.27 -10.88
CA VAL A 31 21.35 7.44 -10.36
C VAL A 31 19.92 7.06 -9.98
N TYR A 32 19.24 6.30 -10.85
CA TYR A 32 17.86 5.90 -10.59
C TYR A 32 17.71 5.07 -9.32
N LYS A 33 18.59 4.08 -9.11
CA LYS A 33 18.60 3.27 -7.88
C LYS A 33 18.85 4.12 -6.63
N ILE A 34 19.77 5.08 -6.69
CA ILE A 34 20.05 5.98 -5.57
C ILE A 34 18.82 6.82 -5.23
N ASN A 35 18.18 7.44 -6.24
CA ASN A 35 16.99 8.26 -6.01
C ASN A 35 15.78 7.44 -5.53
N LEU A 36 15.61 6.20 -5.99
CA LEU A 36 14.62 5.28 -5.45
C LEU A 36 14.91 4.90 -3.99
N ALA A 37 16.17 4.68 -3.62
CA ALA A 37 16.58 4.38 -2.25
C ALA A 37 16.35 5.58 -1.30
N ILE A 38 16.65 6.79 -1.75
CA ILE A 38 16.36 8.04 -1.04
C ILE A 38 14.85 8.20 -0.83
N LEU A 39 14.06 8.02 -1.89
CA LEU A 39 12.60 8.10 -1.81
C LEU A 39 12.02 7.02 -0.89
N GLU A 40 12.49 5.77 -1.00
CA GLU A 40 12.07 4.67 -0.14
C GLU A 40 12.22 5.06 1.33
N ALA A 41 13.42 5.50 1.72
CA ALA A 41 13.67 5.95 3.08
C ALA A 41 12.83 7.17 3.47
N ALA A 42 12.58 8.11 2.55
CA ALA A 42 11.78 9.31 2.83
C ALA A 42 10.31 8.99 3.17
N VAL A 43 9.71 7.98 2.53
CA VAL A 43 8.29 7.64 2.73
C VAL A 43 8.04 6.46 3.67
N SER A 44 8.99 5.51 3.77
CA SER A 44 8.87 4.33 4.64
C SER A 44 9.38 4.56 6.06
N ALA A 45 10.07 5.67 6.32
CA ALA A 45 10.57 5.99 7.65
C ALA A 45 9.43 6.34 8.63
N PRO A 46 9.46 5.82 9.88
CA PRO A 46 8.53 6.22 10.93
C PRO A 46 8.49 7.75 11.12
N PRO A 47 7.31 8.40 11.22
CA PRO A 47 7.21 9.86 11.33
C PRO A 47 7.96 10.43 12.55
N GLY A 48 8.00 9.70 13.67
CA GLY A 48 8.68 10.14 14.90
C GLY A 48 10.22 10.06 14.89
N VAL A 49 10.83 9.45 13.87
CA VAL A 49 12.31 9.34 13.79
C VAL A 49 12.88 10.57 13.08
N ALA A 50 13.85 11.24 13.70
CA ALA A 50 14.51 12.39 13.09
C ALA A 50 15.26 11.98 11.81
N THR A 51 15.29 12.86 10.80
CA THR A 51 15.93 12.57 9.51
C THR A 51 17.35 12.04 9.65
N ALA A 52 18.19 12.65 10.50
CA ALA A 52 19.57 12.23 10.70
C ALA A 52 19.73 10.88 11.42
N ALA A 53 18.70 10.40 12.11
CA ALA A 53 18.70 9.12 12.83
C ALA A 53 18.10 7.98 11.99
N LEU A 54 17.70 8.24 10.74
CA LEU A 54 17.21 7.21 9.85
C LEU A 54 18.33 6.24 9.50
N ASP A 55 18.02 4.96 9.53
CA ASP A 55 18.90 3.90 9.08
C ASP A 55 18.07 2.85 8.36
N ARG A 56 18.21 2.79 7.03
CA ARG A 56 17.37 1.96 6.16
C ARG A 56 18.24 1.05 5.33
N LYS A 57 17.95 -0.26 5.40
CA LYS A 57 18.49 -1.22 4.44
C LYS A 57 17.89 -0.95 3.06
N VAL A 58 18.75 -0.78 2.07
CA VAL A 58 18.41 -0.49 0.68
C VAL A 58 19.04 -1.53 -0.25
N GLU A 59 18.66 -1.54 -1.52
CA GLU A 59 19.40 -2.32 -2.50
C GLU A 59 20.84 -1.77 -2.66
N PRO A 60 21.81 -2.54 -3.18
CA PRO A 60 23.16 -2.04 -3.38
C PRO A 60 23.19 -0.78 -4.26
N ILE A 61 23.71 0.32 -3.70
CA ILE A 61 23.88 1.62 -4.37
C ILE A 61 25.32 2.10 -4.23
N ASP A 62 25.83 2.83 -5.23
CA ASP A 62 27.22 3.31 -5.25
C ASP A 62 27.28 4.80 -4.92
N GLU A 63 27.78 5.13 -3.73
CA GLU A 63 27.91 6.53 -3.27
C GLU A 63 28.89 7.34 -4.11
N ARG A 64 29.83 6.71 -4.83
CA ARG A 64 30.69 7.44 -5.78
C ARG A 64 29.90 7.99 -6.96
N VAL A 65 28.74 7.41 -7.28
CA VAL A 65 27.83 7.99 -8.29
C VAL A 65 27.07 9.16 -7.70
N ALA A 66 26.70 9.10 -6.42
CA ALA A 66 26.02 10.19 -5.72
C ALA A 66 26.94 11.36 -5.36
N GLN A 67 28.24 11.12 -5.22
CA GLN A 67 29.20 12.05 -4.60
C GLN A 67 28.75 12.50 -3.19
N LEU A 68 28.11 11.59 -2.46
CA LEU A 68 27.57 11.80 -1.11
C LEU A 68 27.89 10.59 -0.26
N ASP A 69 28.27 10.81 1.00
CA ASP A 69 28.39 9.76 2.01
C ASP A 69 26.98 9.29 2.40
N LEU A 70 26.53 8.19 1.77
CA LEU A 70 25.16 7.70 1.90
C LEU A 70 24.96 6.82 3.14
N ASP A 71 26.01 6.17 3.65
CA ASP A 71 25.93 5.29 4.82
C ASP A 71 26.44 5.94 6.13
N GLY A 72 26.93 7.18 6.02
CA GLY A 72 27.33 8.03 7.14
C GLY A 72 28.61 7.55 7.83
N ASP A 73 29.48 6.82 7.15
CA ASP A 73 30.75 6.32 7.73
C ASP A 73 31.89 7.37 7.71
N GLY A 74 31.66 8.52 7.08
CA GLY A 74 32.59 9.62 6.94
C GLY A 74 33.43 9.58 5.67
N ALA A 75 33.18 8.67 4.72
CA ALA A 75 33.96 8.56 3.48
C ALA A 75 33.18 7.98 2.29
N ILE A 76 33.40 8.57 1.10
CA ILE A 76 32.84 8.06 -0.16
C ILE A 76 33.78 7.00 -0.75
N ARG A 77 33.47 5.71 -0.56
CA ARG A 77 34.34 4.57 -0.87
C ARG A 77 33.72 3.48 -1.75
N GLY A 78 32.41 3.40 -1.94
CA GLY A 78 31.86 2.51 -2.97
C GLY A 78 30.40 2.07 -2.82
N VAL A 79 30.18 0.76 -2.86
CA VAL A 79 28.82 0.21 -2.84
C VAL A 79 28.37 -0.01 -1.40
N VAL A 80 27.25 0.60 -1.05
CA VAL A 80 26.62 0.50 0.27
C VAL A 80 25.26 -0.18 0.16
N THR A 81 24.78 -0.77 1.26
CA THR A 81 23.46 -1.43 1.36
C THR A 81 22.60 -0.83 2.48
N ARG A 82 23.06 0.26 3.08
CA ARG A 82 22.35 1.03 4.09
C ARG A 82 22.41 2.50 3.71
N LEU A 83 21.28 3.17 3.86
CA LEU A 83 21.18 4.62 3.78
C LEU A 83 21.02 5.14 5.20
N ARG A 84 21.97 5.94 5.68
CA ARG A 84 21.90 6.60 6.98
C ARG A 84 21.64 8.08 6.81
N GLY A 85 20.56 8.55 7.41
CA GLY A 85 20.05 9.89 7.16
C GLY A 85 19.28 9.98 5.83
N LEU A 86 18.83 11.20 5.51
CA LEU A 86 18.43 11.56 4.15
C LEU A 86 19.29 12.73 3.68
N PRO A 87 19.76 12.72 2.43
CA PRO A 87 20.36 13.91 1.85
C PRO A 87 19.30 15.01 1.71
N ALA A 88 19.74 16.27 1.66
CA ALA A 88 18.83 17.41 1.52
C ALA A 88 18.12 17.43 0.15
N ARG A 89 18.73 16.81 -0.87
CA ARG A 89 18.28 16.81 -2.27
C ARG A 89 18.56 15.46 -2.92
N TYR A 90 17.85 15.18 -4.00
CA TYR A 90 18.11 14.03 -4.86
C TYR A 90 19.44 14.19 -5.62
N VAL A 91 19.86 13.17 -6.38
CA VAL A 91 21.11 13.18 -7.15
C VAL A 91 20.87 13.16 -8.65
N GLY A 92 21.90 13.50 -9.44
CA GLY A 92 21.81 13.60 -10.89
C GLY A 92 21.05 14.84 -11.34
N ALA A 93 20.35 14.76 -12.48
CA ALA A 93 19.55 15.88 -12.99
C ALA A 93 18.44 16.34 -12.02
N ALA A 94 18.07 15.53 -11.02
CA ALA A 94 17.13 15.90 -9.95
C ALA A 94 17.79 16.65 -8.77
N ALA A 95 19.07 17.05 -8.86
CA ALA A 95 19.80 17.71 -7.76
C ALA A 95 19.20 19.02 -7.28
N ALA A 96 18.31 19.67 -8.04
CA ALA A 96 17.55 20.84 -7.61
C ALA A 96 16.31 20.49 -6.78
N HIS A 97 15.89 19.22 -6.74
CA HIS A 97 14.68 18.80 -6.04
C HIS A 97 14.98 18.45 -4.57
N PRO A 98 14.30 19.08 -3.60
CA PRO A 98 14.49 18.73 -2.19
C PRO A 98 13.94 17.33 -1.88
N VAL A 99 14.57 16.63 -0.94
CA VAL A 99 13.99 15.43 -0.35
C VAL A 99 13.03 15.85 0.74
N ARG A 100 11.75 15.48 0.59
CA ARG A 100 10.71 15.74 1.58
C ARG A 100 10.22 14.43 2.17
N ARG A 101 10.05 14.42 3.49
CA ARG A 101 9.58 13.24 4.21
C ARG A 101 8.10 13.02 3.95
N GLY A 102 7.74 11.75 3.71
CA GLY A 102 6.36 11.33 3.56
C GLY A 102 5.64 11.86 2.32
N LEU A 103 6.36 12.42 1.34
CA LEU A 103 5.79 12.98 0.11
C LEU A 103 6.54 12.45 -1.12
N TYR A 104 5.81 12.28 -2.22
CA TYR A 104 6.40 11.93 -3.51
C TYR A 104 6.65 13.19 -4.36
N PRO A 105 7.78 13.25 -5.09
CA PRO A 105 8.01 14.27 -6.09
C PRO A 105 6.91 14.33 -7.16
N GLU A 106 6.72 15.52 -7.72
CA GLU A 106 5.89 15.67 -8.93
C GLU A 106 6.41 14.76 -10.05
N GLY A 107 5.49 14.14 -10.79
CA GLY A 107 5.78 13.25 -11.91
C GLY A 107 6.06 11.81 -11.52
N VAL A 108 6.07 11.45 -10.23
CA VAL A 108 6.09 10.04 -9.80
C VAL A 108 4.84 9.33 -10.29
N GLU A 109 5.02 8.10 -10.75
CA GLU A 109 3.96 7.25 -11.26
C GLU A 109 3.91 5.92 -10.52
N PHE A 110 2.71 5.41 -10.30
CA PHE A 110 2.45 4.07 -9.80
C PHE A 110 1.65 3.27 -10.81
N LEU A 111 1.99 1.98 -10.91
CA LEU A 111 1.18 0.97 -11.57
C LEU A 111 0.88 -0.14 -10.56
N HIS A 112 -0.39 -0.41 -10.32
CA HIS A 112 -0.86 -1.42 -9.36
C HIS A 112 -1.73 -2.42 -10.10
N SER A 113 -1.31 -3.68 -10.14
CA SER A 113 -2.15 -4.74 -10.71
C SER A 113 -2.83 -5.54 -9.61
N VAL A 114 -4.11 -5.80 -9.79
CA VAL A 114 -4.90 -6.68 -8.94
C VAL A 114 -5.22 -7.93 -9.75
N ARG A 115 -4.95 -9.10 -9.20
CA ARG A 115 -4.92 -10.36 -9.96
C ARG A 115 -5.76 -11.44 -9.28
N TYR A 116 -6.17 -12.40 -10.09
CA TYR A 116 -6.68 -13.68 -9.61
C TYR A 116 -5.61 -14.43 -8.82
N LEU A 117 -6.06 -15.38 -8.03
CA LEU A 117 -5.19 -16.22 -7.22
C LEU A 117 -4.66 -17.39 -8.04
N ASP A 118 -3.38 -17.70 -7.90
CA ASP A 118 -2.77 -18.89 -8.48
C ASP A 118 -2.05 -19.68 -7.38
N PRO A 119 -2.68 -20.74 -6.84
CA PRO A 119 -2.09 -21.56 -5.78
C PRO A 119 -0.78 -22.26 -6.16
N GLU A 120 -0.46 -22.33 -7.45
CA GLU A 120 0.79 -22.92 -7.95
C GLU A 120 1.89 -21.88 -8.18
N SER A 121 1.56 -20.58 -8.09
CA SER A 121 2.49 -19.47 -8.24
C SER A 121 3.13 -19.10 -6.90
N LEU A 122 4.44 -18.81 -6.91
CA LEU A 122 5.18 -18.36 -5.72
C LEU A 122 4.61 -17.05 -5.13
N THR A 123 4.15 -16.14 -5.99
CA THR A 123 3.54 -14.87 -5.55
C THR A 123 2.05 -15.01 -5.27
N TYR A 124 1.49 -16.20 -5.48
CA TYR A 124 0.06 -16.47 -5.47
C TYR A 124 -0.76 -15.65 -6.49
N ALA A 125 -0.09 -14.93 -7.38
CA ALA A 125 -0.71 -14.08 -8.37
C ALA A 125 -0.77 -14.78 -9.72
N ALA A 126 -1.96 -14.81 -10.31
CA ALA A 126 -2.18 -15.32 -11.65
C ALA A 126 -1.66 -14.36 -12.73
N VAL A 127 -1.53 -14.89 -13.95
CA VAL A 127 -1.25 -14.06 -15.15
C VAL A 127 -2.43 -13.14 -15.48
N ARG A 128 -3.66 -13.59 -15.22
CA ARG A 128 -4.90 -12.85 -15.50
C ARG A 128 -5.12 -11.76 -14.46
N MET A 129 -5.33 -10.53 -14.93
CA MET A 129 -5.62 -9.37 -14.09
C MET A 129 -7.12 -9.20 -13.92
N LYS A 130 -7.52 -8.79 -12.72
CA LYS A 130 -8.85 -8.30 -12.36
C LYS A 130 -8.97 -6.81 -12.65
N GLU A 131 -7.95 -6.07 -12.21
CA GLU A 131 -7.86 -4.62 -12.36
C GLU A 131 -6.42 -4.20 -12.62
N LEU A 132 -6.28 -3.06 -13.29
CA LEU A 132 -5.01 -2.34 -13.40
C LEU A 132 -5.27 -0.88 -13.04
N ARG A 133 -4.49 -0.36 -12.10
CA ARG A 133 -4.65 1.00 -11.61
C ARG A 133 -3.35 1.75 -11.87
N TYR A 134 -3.47 2.92 -12.47
CA TYR A 134 -2.37 3.81 -12.74
C TYR A 134 -2.58 5.10 -11.98
N ALA A 135 -1.53 5.61 -11.33
CA ALA A 135 -1.58 6.89 -10.65
C ALA A 135 -0.35 7.73 -11.02
N ARG A 136 -0.51 9.04 -11.10
CA ARG A 136 0.58 9.99 -11.32
C ARG A 136 0.43 11.19 -10.40
N LYS A 137 1.52 11.58 -9.75
CA LYS A 137 1.61 12.84 -9.01
C LYS A 137 1.71 13.97 -10.03
N GLU A 138 0.64 14.75 -10.19
CA GLU A 138 0.62 15.90 -11.10
C GLU A 138 1.09 17.18 -10.45
N VAL A 139 0.90 17.30 -9.14
CA VAL A 139 1.27 18.50 -8.37
C VAL A 139 1.87 18.04 -7.05
N GLU A 140 3.06 18.52 -6.73
CA GLU A 140 3.61 18.43 -5.38
C GLU A 140 3.14 19.62 -4.55
N LEU A 141 2.32 19.36 -3.52
CA LEU A 141 1.82 20.41 -2.63
C LEU A 141 2.86 20.81 -1.57
N ASP A 142 2.88 22.10 -1.23
CA ASP A 142 3.62 22.58 -0.07
C ASP A 142 2.87 22.30 1.25
N ASP A 143 3.53 22.54 2.38
CA ASP A 143 2.97 22.26 3.70
C ASP A 143 1.75 23.14 4.04
N ALA A 144 1.61 24.32 3.42
CA ALA A 144 0.46 25.19 3.64
C ALA A 144 -0.76 24.63 2.90
N ALA A 145 -0.61 24.29 1.62
CA ALA A 145 -1.66 23.69 0.81
C ALA A 145 -2.13 22.34 1.40
N ILE A 146 -1.20 21.49 1.87
CA ILE A 146 -1.59 20.22 2.53
C ILE A 146 -2.45 20.47 3.77
N ARG A 147 -2.11 21.47 4.59
CA ARG A 147 -2.92 21.82 5.78
C ARG A 147 -4.28 22.37 5.40
N GLU A 148 -4.36 23.16 4.33
CA GLU A 148 -5.62 23.69 3.82
C GLU A 148 -6.55 22.57 3.32
N VAL A 149 -6.02 21.61 2.56
CA VAL A 149 -6.79 20.43 2.12
C VAL A 149 -7.34 19.65 3.31
N TYR A 150 -6.52 19.38 4.33
CA TYR A 150 -7.02 18.69 5.53
C TYR A 150 -8.04 19.50 6.33
N ALA A 151 -7.89 20.83 6.40
CA ALA A 151 -8.86 21.69 7.07
C ALA A 151 -10.21 21.72 6.31
N ALA A 152 -10.18 21.77 4.98
CA ALA A 152 -11.38 21.70 4.16
C ALA A 152 -12.13 20.38 4.35
N GLU A 153 -11.41 19.26 4.43
CA GLU A 153 -12.00 17.94 4.68
C GLU A 153 -12.65 17.81 6.06
N GLU A 154 -12.08 18.41 7.11
CA GLU A 154 -12.74 18.49 8.43
C GLU A 154 -14.05 19.30 8.37
N GLU A 155 -14.16 20.29 7.48
CA GLU A 155 -15.39 21.04 7.25
C GLU A 155 -16.42 20.22 6.43
N GLU A 156 -15.96 19.46 5.43
CA GLU A 156 -16.79 18.60 4.57
C GLU A 156 -17.44 17.42 5.31
N GLU A 157 -16.93 16.98 6.48
CA GLU A 157 -17.57 15.92 7.29
C GLU A 157 -19.05 16.23 7.62
N HIS A 158 -19.44 17.50 7.55
CA HIS A 158 -20.81 17.98 7.81
C HIS A 158 -21.64 18.23 6.54
N ASP A 159 -21.10 17.99 5.34
CA ASP A 159 -21.80 18.16 4.07
C ASP A 159 -22.48 16.84 3.65
N PRO A 160 -23.81 16.82 3.41
CA PRO A 160 -24.49 15.65 2.89
C PRO A 160 -24.19 15.35 1.41
N ALA A 161 -23.53 16.25 0.67
CA ALA A 161 -23.19 16.05 -0.73
C ALA A 161 -22.03 15.04 -0.88
N PRO A 162 -22.09 14.14 -1.88
CA PRO A 162 -20.98 13.24 -2.15
C PRO A 162 -19.77 14.04 -2.69
N PRO A 163 -18.53 13.55 -2.43
CA PRO A 163 -17.33 14.22 -2.92
C PRO A 163 -17.31 14.26 -4.45
N VAL A 164 -16.78 15.36 -4.99
CA VAL A 164 -16.68 15.59 -6.43
C VAL A 164 -15.21 15.60 -6.83
N TYR A 165 -14.83 14.69 -7.72
CA TYR A 165 -13.47 14.59 -8.24
C TYR A 165 -13.38 15.20 -9.64
N GLU A 166 -12.38 16.05 -9.87
CA GLU A 166 -12.11 16.61 -11.19
C GLU A 166 -11.64 15.51 -12.14
N GLY A 167 -12.30 15.38 -13.31
CA GLY A 167 -11.86 14.49 -14.39
C GLY A 167 -12.97 13.61 -14.96
N SER A 168 -12.54 12.50 -15.55
CA SER A 168 -13.40 11.47 -16.17
C SER A 168 -12.65 10.13 -16.16
N PRO A 169 -13.31 8.99 -16.37
CA PRO A 169 -12.60 7.72 -16.48
C PRO A 169 -11.50 7.69 -17.55
N GLU A 170 -11.72 8.36 -18.68
CA GLU A 170 -10.78 8.45 -19.80
C GLU A 170 -9.54 9.29 -19.49
N LEU A 171 -9.71 10.37 -18.71
CA LEU A 171 -8.62 11.25 -18.29
C LEU A 171 -8.04 10.89 -16.92
N GLY A 172 -8.69 10.01 -16.17
CA GLY A 172 -8.46 9.83 -14.74
C GLY A 172 -9.09 10.94 -13.88
N TYR A 173 -9.36 10.60 -12.62
CA TYR A 173 -9.83 11.55 -11.60
C TYR A 173 -8.68 12.05 -10.74
N ARG A 174 -8.77 13.30 -10.30
CA ARG A 174 -7.80 13.93 -9.41
C ARG A 174 -8.32 13.97 -7.98
N ASN A 175 -7.43 13.74 -7.02
CA ASN A 175 -7.67 14.09 -5.63
C ASN A 175 -7.08 15.48 -5.32
N ASP A 176 -7.42 15.99 -4.14
CA ASP A 176 -6.97 17.31 -3.68
C ASP A 176 -5.50 17.32 -3.26
N PHE A 177 -4.86 16.15 -3.18
CA PHE A 177 -3.44 15.98 -2.87
C PHE A 177 -2.55 15.93 -4.12
N GLY A 178 -3.09 16.27 -5.30
CA GLY A 178 -2.33 16.38 -6.55
C GLY A 178 -2.06 15.05 -7.26
N TRP A 179 -2.75 13.98 -6.90
CA TRP A 179 -2.69 12.70 -7.61
C TRP A 179 -3.81 12.60 -8.64
N ARG A 180 -3.46 12.17 -9.86
CA ARG A 180 -4.41 11.67 -10.86
C ARG A 180 -4.40 10.16 -10.86
N LEU A 181 -5.57 9.53 -10.79
CA LEU A 181 -5.75 8.09 -10.79
C LEU A 181 -6.59 7.67 -12.00
N GLN A 182 -6.24 6.51 -12.57
CA GLN A 182 -6.98 5.87 -13.64
C GLN A 182 -7.10 4.37 -13.36
N GLY A 183 -8.33 3.86 -13.44
CA GLY A 183 -8.63 2.45 -13.22
C GLY A 183 -9.14 1.74 -14.45
N TYR A 184 -8.64 0.52 -14.64
CA TYR A 184 -9.10 -0.44 -15.62
C TYR A 184 -9.58 -1.69 -14.89
N ILE A 185 -10.63 -2.31 -15.41
CA ILE A 185 -11.26 -3.50 -14.82
C ILE A 185 -11.61 -4.50 -15.92
N GLU A 186 -11.66 -5.77 -15.56
CA GLU A 186 -11.92 -6.85 -16.50
C GLU A 186 -13.34 -6.84 -17.10
N ASP A 187 -13.43 -7.04 -18.42
CA ASP A 187 -14.66 -7.22 -19.17
C ASP A 187 -15.05 -8.70 -19.34
N VAL A 188 -16.23 -8.94 -19.92
CA VAL A 188 -16.78 -10.31 -20.14
C VAL A 188 -15.88 -11.21 -20.99
N ASP A 189 -15.03 -10.63 -21.83
CA ASP A 189 -14.09 -11.37 -22.70
C ASP A 189 -12.73 -11.58 -22.03
N GLY A 190 -12.53 -11.05 -20.82
CA GLY A 190 -11.28 -11.10 -20.08
C GLY A 190 -10.26 -10.06 -20.50
N ARG A 191 -10.66 -9.00 -21.21
CA ARG A 191 -9.81 -7.83 -21.48
C ARG A 191 -9.99 -6.79 -20.40
N LEU A 192 -9.00 -5.92 -20.23
CA LEU A 192 -9.16 -4.74 -19.38
C LEU A 192 -9.89 -3.64 -20.17
N ARG A 193 -10.98 -3.14 -19.61
CA ARG A 193 -11.70 -1.94 -20.05
C ARG A 193 -11.50 -0.81 -19.05
N LEU A 194 -11.78 0.43 -19.46
CA LEU A 194 -11.89 1.54 -18.50
C LEU A 194 -12.99 1.25 -17.48
N GLN A 195 -12.74 1.63 -16.23
CA GLN A 195 -13.78 1.66 -15.21
C GLN A 195 -14.86 2.67 -15.59
N SER A 196 -16.11 2.41 -15.20
CA SER A 196 -17.16 3.43 -15.22
C SER A 196 -16.87 4.52 -14.19
N ALA A 197 -17.58 5.65 -14.26
CA ALA A 197 -17.45 6.70 -13.24
C ALA A 197 -17.78 6.20 -11.83
N GLU A 198 -18.72 5.26 -11.68
CA GLU A 198 -19.07 4.65 -10.40
C GLU A 198 -17.97 3.71 -9.90
N GLU A 199 -17.49 2.81 -10.76
CA GLU A 199 -16.41 1.86 -10.43
C GLU A 199 -15.11 2.59 -10.03
N HIS A 200 -14.82 3.72 -10.67
CA HIS A 200 -13.61 4.51 -10.42
C HIS A 200 -13.64 5.22 -9.05
N ARG A 201 -14.82 5.65 -8.58
CA ARG A 201 -14.95 6.32 -7.28
C ARG A 201 -14.48 5.46 -6.11
N PHE A 202 -14.48 4.14 -6.25
CA PHE A 202 -13.87 3.26 -5.25
C PHE A 202 -12.40 3.62 -5.05
N CYS A 203 -11.63 3.77 -6.12
CA CYS A 203 -10.21 4.12 -6.02
C CYS A 203 -10.04 5.50 -5.36
N MET A 204 -10.89 6.46 -5.71
CA MET A 204 -10.83 7.79 -5.12
C MET A 204 -11.13 7.78 -3.62
N GLY A 205 -12.10 6.99 -3.15
CA GLY A 205 -12.39 6.88 -1.71
C GLY A 205 -11.16 6.45 -0.87
N CYS A 206 -10.34 5.53 -1.38
CA CYS A 206 -9.12 5.10 -0.69
C CYS A 206 -7.92 6.02 -0.92
N HIS A 207 -7.89 6.76 -2.02
CA HIS A 207 -6.74 7.61 -2.38
C HIS A 207 -7.02 9.10 -2.18
N SER A 208 -8.12 9.49 -1.54
CA SER A 208 -8.38 10.86 -1.09
C SER A 208 -8.05 11.00 0.40
N THR A 209 -8.99 10.85 1.32
CA THR A 209 -8.78 11.19 2.75
C THR A 209 -9.00 10.04 3.72
N VAL A 210 -8.86 8.80 3.26
CA VAL A 210 -8.82 7.68 4.19
C VAL A 210 -7.59 7.79 5.11
N GLY A 211 -7.79 7.47 6.39
CA GLY A 211 -6.70 7.49 7.36
C GLY A 211 -5.60 6.47 7.06
N VAL A 212 -4.43 6.66 7.69
CA VAL A 212 -3.30 5.70 7.66
C VAL A 212 -2.70 5.52 6.25
N THR A 213 -2.49 6.61 5.52
CA THR A 213 -1.76 6.65 4.24
C THR A 213 -0.43 7.39 4.37
N VAL A 214 0.41 7.35 3.33
CA VAL A 214 1.53 8.29 3.13
C VAL A 214 1.37 8.93 1.77
N ASP A 215 1.11 10.23 1.76
CA ASP A 215 0.80 11.00 0.55
C ASP A 215 -0.25 10.28 -0.32
N GLN A 216 -1.31 9.81 0.32
CA GLN A 216 -2.40 9.05 -0.30
C GLN A 216 -1.98 7.77 -1.03
N THR A 217 -0.90 7.14 -0.57
CA THR A 217 -0.46 5.83 -1.02
C THR A 217 -0.31 4.85 0.15
N PHE A 218 -0.37 3.55 -0.15
CA PHE A 218 -0.25 2.46 0.83
C PHE A 218 0.97 1.59 0.62
N SER A 219 1.37 1.38 -0.64
CA SER A 219 2.27 0.29 -1.04
C SER A 219 3.72 0.54 -0.62
N PHE A 220 4.34 1.58 -1.17
CA PHE A 220 5.77 1.85 -0.99
C PHE A 220 6.21 2.11 0.47
N PRO A 221 5.41 2.78 1.32
CA PRO A 221 5.72 2.92 2.75
C PRO A 221 5.82 1.59 3.52
N ARG A 222 5.16 0.54 3.00
CA ARG A 222 5.08 -0.80 3.60
C ARG A 222 6.10 -1.78 3.01
N LYS A 223 6.90 -1.33 2.04
CA LYS A 223 7.84 -2.17 1.29
C LYS A 223 8.85 -2.87 2.23
N VAL A 224 9.11 -4.15 1.95
CA VAL A 224 10.20 -4.91 2.58
C VAL A 224 11.55 -4.22 2.30
N PRO A 225 12.36 -3.91 3.32
CA PRO A 225 13.65 -3.24 3.13
C PRO A 225 14.61 -3.99 2.21
N GLY A 226 15.39 -3.23 1.45
CA GLY A 226 16.44 -3.76 0.59
C GLY A 226 15.97 -4.37 -0.73
N GLU A 227 16.85 -5.14 -1.35
CA GLU A 227 16.64 -5.79 -2.67
C GLU A 227 15.41 -6.71 -2.67
N GLY A 228 15.13 -7.39 -1.56
CA GLY A 228 13.98 -8.29 -1.43
C GLY A 228 12.62 -7.60 -1.61
N GLY A 229 12.53 -6.28 -1.44
CA GLY A 229 11.33 -5.49 -1.68
C GLY A 229 11.14 -5.02 -3.12
N TRP A 230 12.15 -5.15 -3.99
CA TRP A 230 12.12 -4.66 -5.38
C TRP A 230 11.72 -5.71 -6.41
N ARG A 231 11.60 -6.97 -5.98
CA ARG A 231 11.04 -8.06 -6.79
C ARG A 231 9.51 -8.10 -6.70
N PRO A 232 8.82 -8.79 -7.64
CA PRO A 232 7.45 -9.22 -7.42
C PRO A 232 7.33 -9.88 -6.05
N GLN A 233 6.40 -9.39 -5.23
CA GLN A 233 6.35 -9.79 -3.83
C GLN A 233 5.70 -11.16 -3.69
N ALA A 234 6.37 -12.00 -2.90
CA ALA A 234 5.84 -13.26 -2.40
C ALA A 234 5.80 -13.15 -0.87
N LEU A 235 4.78 -13.75 -0.25
CA LEU A 235 4.60 -13.68 1.21
C LEU A 235 5.58 -14.55 1.99
N GLN A 236 6.20 -15.52 1.31
CA GLN A 236 7.19 -16.41 1.89
C GLN A 236 8.41 -15.64 2.42
N GLY A 237 8.76 -15.92 3.67
CA GLY A 237 9.89 -15.31 4.38
C GLY A 237 9.62 -13.91 4.91
N ILE A 238 8.42 -13.35 4.77
CA ILE A 238 8.08 -12.04 5.32
C ILE A 238 7.50 -12.23 6.74
N PRO A 239 8.17 -11.75 7.81
CA PRO A 239 7.62 -11.82 9.15
C PRO A 239 6.51 -10.78 9.37
N ASP A 240 5.60 -11.05 10.31
CA ASP A 240 4.58 -10.12 10.80
C ASP A 240 5.24 -9.07 11.70
N VAL A 241 5.79 -8.02 11.08
CA VAL A 241 6.43 -6.91 11.81
C VAL A 241 5.37 -5.94 12.36
N PRO A 242 5.65 -5.25 13.49
CA PRO A 242 4.77 -4.20 13.99
C PRO A 242 4.62 -3.01 13.01
N GLN A 243 3.53 -2.27 13.16
CA GLN A 243 3.46 -0.90 12.62
C GLN A 243 4.44 0.01 13.37
N ALA A 244 4.88 1.08 12.72
CA ALA A 244 5.73 2.09 13.34
C ALA A 244 5.07 2.66 14.62
N GLY A 245 5.77 2.53 15.75
CA GLY A 245 5.29 2.97 17.07
C GLY A 245 4.50 1.90 17.84
N HIS A 246 4.31 0.71 17.28
CA HIS A 246 3.72 -0.44 17.97
C HIS A 246 4.83 -1.42 18.34
N THR A 247 4.58 -2.23 19.38
CA THR A 247 5.47 -3.32 19.78
C THR A 247 4.96 -4.68 19.34
N GLU A 248 3.66 -4.77 19.05
CA GLU A 248 2.98 -6.02 18.71
C GLU A 248 2.94 -6.21 17.19
N PRO A 249 3.01 -7.47 16.71
CA PRO A 249 2.84 -7.77 15.29
C PRO A 249 1.58 -7.12 14.70
N GLU A 250 1.66 -6.65 13.46
CA GLU A 250 0.57 -5.89 12.84
C GLU A 250 -0.69 -6.76 12.64
N ILE A 251 -0.54 -7.96 12.08
CA ILE A 251 -1.69 -8.85 11.83
C ILE A 251 -2.33 -9.26 13.15
N LEU A 252 -1.53 -9.53 14.20
CA LEU A 252 -2.06 -9.76 15.54
C LEU A 252 -2.86 -8.56 16.06
N THR A 253 -2.33 -7.35 15.89
CA THR A 253 -3.01 -6.11 16.30
C THR A 253 -4.32 -5.92 15.55
N TYR A 254 -4.33 -6.17 14.24
CA TYR A 254 -5.56 -6.15 13.43
C TYR A 254 -6.57 -7.21 13.92
N PHE A 255 -6.17 -8.46 14.15
CA PHE A 255 -7.06 -9.52 14.66
C PHE A 255 -7.65 -9.19 16.03
N ARG A 256 -6.89 -8.56 16.93
CA ARG A 256 -7.41 -8.10 18.24
C ARG A 256 -8.48 -7.02 18.10
N ARG A 257 -8.33 -6.11 17.14
CA ARG A 257 -9.22 -4.96 16.94
C ARG A 257 -10.48 -5.34 16.16
N VAL A 258 -10.32 -6.11 15.10
CA VAL A 258 -11.41 -6.45 14.17
C VAL A 258 -12.15 -7.70 14.61
N GLY A 259 -11.46 -8.67 15.24
CA GLY A 259 -12.05 -9.96 15.60
C GLY A 259 -12.24 -10.90 14.40
N GLY A 260 -11.48 -10.70 13.32
CA GLY A 260 -11.53 -11.51 12.11
C GLY A 260 -10.41 -11.18 11.13
N GLY A 261 -10.44 -11.82 9.97
CA GLY A 261 -9.45 -11.62 8.90
C GLY A 261 -9.89 -10.70 7.77
N ASP A 262 -11.04 -10.07 7.93
CA ASP A 262 -11.69 -9.14 7.02
C ASP A 262 -12.71 -8.31 7.82
N GLU A 263 -13.14 -7.20 7.25
CA GLU A 263 -13.98 -6.19 7.90
C GLU A 263 -15.38 -6.71 8.28
N LEU A 264 -15.83 -7.78 7.61
CA LEU A 264 -17.15 -8.40 7.83
C LEU A 264 -17.05 -9.74 8.59
N ARG A 265 -15.84 -10.17 8.94
CA ARG A 265 -15.54 -11.49 9.53
C ARG A 265 -16.20 -12.62 8.73
N ALA A 266 -16.13 -12.56 7.40
CA ALA A 266 -16.71 -13.53 6.47
C ALA A 266 -15.72 -14.62 6.02
N ASN A 267 -14.46 -14.55 6.45
CA ASN A 267 -13.45 -15.56 6.13
C ASN A 267 -13.47 -16.75 7.11
N ASP A 268 -14.39 -17.69 6.89
CA ASP A 268 -14.56 -18.91 7.72
C ASP A 268 -13.27 -19.74 7.87
N GLU A 269 -12.46 -19.83 6.82
CA GLU A 269 -11.20 -20.59 6.85
C GLU A 269 -10.22 -19.95 7.86
N LEU A 270 -10.07 -18.62 7.81
CA LEU A 270 -9.22 -17.87 8.71
C LEU A 270 -9.77 -17.88 10.14
N LEU A 271 -11.09 -17.69 10.31
CA LEU A 271 -11.74 -17.77 11.62
C LEU A 271 -11.54 -19.15 12.27
N THR A 272 -11.69 -20.24 11.50
CA THR A 272 -11.44 -21.59 12.01
C THR A 272 -9.99 -21.78 12.44
N ARG A 273 -9.04 -21.17 11.72
CA ARG A 273 -7.60 -21.30 12.00
C ARG A 273 -7.15 -20.50 13.23
N PHE A 274 -7.65 -19.27 13.39
CA PHE A 274 -7.11 -18.30 14.35
C PHE A 274 -8.12 -17.80 15.40
N PHE A 275 -9.41 -18.11 15.28
CA PHE A 275 -10.45 -17.68 16.22
C PHE A 275 -11.22 -18.90 16.78
N ARG A 276 -10.52 -19.75 17.53
CA ARG A 276 -11.08 -21.00 18.07
C ARG A 276 -12.20 -20.73 19.07
N GLY A 277 -13.41 -21.18 18.75
CA GLY A 277 -14.59 -20.90 19.56
C GLY A 277 -14.92 -19.40 19.64
N GLY A 278 -14.53 -18.62 18.62
CA GLY A 278 -14.71 -17.16 18.59
C GLY A 278 -13.64 -16.37 19.35
N VAL A 279 -12.64 -17.04 19.93
CA VAL A 279 -11.54 -16.40 20.67
C VAL A 279 -10.25 -16.47 19.86
N LEU A 280 -9.57 -15.33 19.74
CA LEU A 280 -8.29 -15.22 19.05
C LEU A 280 -7.21 -16.10 19.70
N ASP A 281 -6.63 -17.01 18.92
CA ASP A 281 -5.44 -17.78 19.27
C ASP A 281 -4.20 -16.93 18.97
N GLU A 282 -3.84 -16.06 19.92
CA GLU A 282 -2.70 -15.16 19.75
C GLU A 282 -1.37 -15.90 19.59
N GLU A 283 -1.20 -17.02 20.27
CA GLU A 283 0.02 -17.82 20.18
C GLU A 283 0.22 -18.33 18.74
N ALA A 284 -0.85 -18.80 18.10
CA ALA A 284 -0.80 -19.23 16.71
C ALA A 284 -0.39 -18.11 15.75
N VAL A 285 -0.91 -16.89 15.95
CA VAL A 285 -0.58 -15.72 15.11
C VAL A 285 0.86 -15.27 15.33
N ARG A 286 1.32 -15.21 16.59
CA ARG A 286 2.69 -14.81 16.96
C ARG A 286 3.77 -15.70 16.36
N ARG A 287 3.44 -16.92 15.93
CA ARG A 287 4.40 -17.79 15.22
C ARG A 287 4.92 -17.17 13.92
N ALA A 288 4.21 -16.20 13.34
CA ALA A 288 4.64 -15.45 12.15
C ALA A 288 5.47 -14.19 12.45
N ALA A 289 5.60 -13.79 13.73
CA ALA A 289 6.37 -12.63 14.14
C ALA A 289 7.88 -12.83 13.89
N PRO A 290 8.71 -11.76 13.93
CA PRO A 290 10.17 -11.89 13.84
C PRO A 290 10.74 -12.95 14.81
N GLY A 291 11.55 -13.86 14.29
CA GLY A 291 12.10 -14.99 15.07
C GLY A 291 11.13 -16.16 15.29
N GLY A 292 9.90 -16.07 14.78
CA GLY A 292 8.90 -17.12 14.82
C GLY A 292 9.21 -18.31 13.91
N ALA A 293 8.38 -19.36 14.03
CA ALA A 293 8.56 -20.63 13.31
C ALA A 293 7.99 -20.61 11.89
N VAL A 294 7.16 -19.62 11.55
CA VAL A 294 6.53 -19.43 10.23
C VAL A 294 6.57 -17.95 9.86
N ASP A 295 5.93 -17.60 8.75
CA ASP A 295 5.86 -16.23 8.23
C ASP A 295 4.39 -15.86 7.88
N ILE A 296 4.16 -14.64 7.38
CA ILE A 296 2.80 -14.15 7.09
C ILE A 296 2.07 -14.99 6.04
N GLN A 297 2.78 -15.77 5.21
CA GLN A 297 2.13 -16.67 4.25
C GLN A 297 1.19 -17.65 4.96
N SER A 298 1.58 -18.09 6.16
CA SER A 298 0.84 -19.05 6.98
C SER A 298 -0.45 -18.48 7.57
N ILE A 299 -0.69 -17.18 7.41
CA ILE A 299 -1.91 -16.48 7.83
C ILE A 299 -2.68 -16.01 6.60
N LEU A 300 -1.99 -15.37 5.66
CA LEU A 300 -2.61 -14.62 4.57
C LEU A 300 -2.89 -15.43 3.31
N LEU A 301 -2.27 -16.61 3.14
CA LEU A 301 -2.60 -17.50 2.02
C LEU A 301 -3.81 -18.39 2.36
N PRO A 302 -4.80 -18.47 1.45
CA PRO A 302 -5.92 -19.40 1.58
C PRO A 302 -5.50 -20.82 1.21
N SER A 303 -6.35 -21.80 1.53
CA SER A 303 -6.28 -23.10 0.88
C SER A 303 -6.51 -22.99 -0.63
N ARG A 304 -5.99 -23.97 -1.39
CA ARG A 304 -6.25 -24.10 -2.83
C ARG A 304 -7.75 -24.11 -3.16
N GLY A 305 -8.56 -24.77 -2.33
CA GLY A 305 -10.02 -24.84 -2.50
C GLY A 305 -10.67 -23.47 -2.38
N ARG A 306 -10.31 -22.71 -1.35
CA ARG A 306 -10.81 -21.34 -1.14
C ARG A 306 -10.33 -20.38 -2.22
N ALA A 307 -9.07 -20.44 -2.63
CA ALA A 307 -8.54 -19.61 -3.72
C ALA A 307 -9.39 -19.73 -4.99
N LEU A 308 -9.62 -20.98 -5.44
CA LEU A 308 -10.44 -21.25 -6.62
C LEU A 308 -11.91 -20.85 -6.45
N ALA A 309 -12.45 -20.92 -5.23
CA ALA A 309 -13.81 -20.44 -4.95
C ALA A 309 -13.91 -18.91 -5.05
N LEU A 310 -12.94 -18.17 -4.51
CA LEU A 310 -12.86 -16.71 -4.61
C LEU A 310 -12.70 -16.27 -6.07
N ASP A 311 -11.84 -16.95 -6.84
CA ASP A 311 -11.66 -16.66 -8.26
C ASP A 311 -12.93 -16.91 -9.06
N LYS A 312 -13.65 -18.01 -8.79
CA LYS A 312 -14.95 -18.28 -9.43
C LYS A 312 -16.01 -17.25 -9.05
N ALA A 313 -16.07 -16.84 -7.78
CA ALA A 313 -16.99 -15.80 -7.32
C ALA A 313 -16.72 -14.47 -8.04
N TYR A 314 -15.45 -14.06 -8.14
CA TYR A 314 -15.08 -12.86 -8.91
C TYR A 314 -15.41 -13.02 -10.40
N TRP A 315 -15.17 -14.19 -10.99
CA TRP A 315 -15.51 -14.46 -12.39
C TRP A 315 -17.01 -14.34 -12.68
N LEU A 316 -17.89 -14.62 -11.72
CA LEU A 316 -19.33 -14.36 -11.88
C LEU A 316 -19.62 -12.86 -11.97
N ILE A 317 -18.98 -12.04 -11.13
CA ILE A 317 -19.08 -10.56 -11.20
C ILE A 317 -18.64 -10.07 -12.58
N VAL A 318 -17.52 -10.59 -13.10
CA VAL A 318 -17.02 -10.27 -14.45
C VAL A 318 -18.01 -10.69 -15.52
N ARG A 319 -18.54 -11.92 -15.46
CA ARG A 319 -19.49 -12.43 -16.46
C ARG A 319 -20.78 -11.60 -16.51
N GLU A 320 -21.22 -11.11 -15.36
CA GLU A 320 -22.43 -10.28 -15.22
C GLU A 320 -22.15 -8.79 -15.45
N GLN A 321 -20.88 -8.37 -15.40
CA GLN A 321 -20.47 -6.96 -15.33
C GLN A 321 -21.18 -6.21 -14.20
N SER A 322 -21.33 -6.87 -13.06
CA SER A 322 -22.11 -6.41 -11.91
C SER A 322 -21.28 -5.64 -10.87
N PHE A 323 -20.15 -5.04 -11.25
CA PHE A 323 -19.24 -4.34 -10.32
C PHE A 323 -19.90 -3.19 -9.53
N HIS A 324 -20.97 -2.59 -10.07
CA HIS A 324 -21.78 -1.58 -9.38
C HIS A 324 -22.48 -2.13 -8.12
N LEU A 325 -22.66 -3.46 -8.03
CA LEU A 325 -23.19 -4.15 -6.85
C LEU A 325 -22.10 -4.53 -5.84
N GLY A 326 -20.83 -4.28 -6.18
CA GLY A 326 -19.67 -4.73 -5.43
C GLY A 326 -18.69 -5.47 -6.33
N ARG A 327 -17.39 -5.30 -6.03
CA ARG A 327 -16.29 -5.88 -6.82
C ARG A 327 -15.45 -6.89 -6.04
N ASP A 328 -15.69 -7.04 -4.75
CA ASP A 328 -15.03 -8.02 -3.91
C ASP A 328 -15.74 -9.39 -4.00
N PRO A 329 -15.01 -10.50 -4.16
CA PRO A 329 -15.62 -11.81 -4.29
C PRO A 329 -16.21 -12.27 -2.95
N VAL A 330 -17.51 -12.56 -2.94
CA VAL A 330 -18.23 -13.10 -1.78
C VAL A 330 -18.67 -14.53 -2.09
N ILE A 331 -18.18 -15.51 -1.33
CA ILE A 331 -18.52 -16.93 -1.52
C ILE A 331 -19.90 -17.26 -0.92
N ALA A 332 -20.23 -16.63 0.20
CA ALA A 332 -21.48 -16.79 0.93
C ALA A 332 -21.91 -15.43 1.50
N PRO A 333 -23.22 -15.16 1.67
CA PRO A 333 -23.69 -13.89 2.22
C PRO A 333 -23.03 -13.58 3.57
N ALA A 334 -22.50 -12.36 3.73
CA ALA A 334 -21.91 -11.92 4.99
C ALA A 334 -22.99 -11.76 6.07
N GLU A 335 -22.66 -12.14 7.31
CA GLU A 335 -23.56 -12.01 8.45
C GLU A 335 -23.42 -10.65 9.15
N ASN A 336 -22.18 -10.16 9.30
CA ASN A 336 -21.89 -8.89 9.99
C ASN A 336 -22.00 -7.69 9.05
N VAL A 337 -23.16 -7.54 8.41
CA VAL A 337 -23.45 -6.41 7.51
C VAL A 337 -24.81 -5.83 7.81
N HIS A 338 -24.90 -4.51 7.88
CA HIS A 338 -26.17 -3.82 8.05
C HIS A 338 -26.97 -3.90 6.75
N ARG A 339 -28.24 -4.31 6.82
CA ARG A 339 -29.15 -4.34 5.66
C ARG A 339 -29.52 -2.94 5.17
N ALA A 340 -29.53 -1.98 6.08
CA ALA A 340 -29.72 -0.56 5.84
C ALA A 340 -28.92 0.20 6.91
N VAL A 341 -28.39 1.35 6.54
CA VAL A 341 -27.70 2.28 7.44
C VAL A 341 -28.46 3.58 7.42
N GLU A 342 -28.80 4.11 8.59
CA GLU A 342 -29.29 5.47 8.74
C GLU A 342 -28.12 6.37 9.14
N SER A 343 -28.06 7.59 8.61
CA SER A 343 -27.00 8.54 8.96
C SER A 343 -27.02 8.82 10.46
N GLY A 344 -25.89 8.57 11.14
CA GLY A 344 -25.76 8.72 12.59
C GLY A 344 -24.40 8.24 13.12
N GLU A 345 -24.20 8.37 14.43
CA GLU A 345 -22.99 7.90 15.11
C GLU A 345 -22.84 6.38 14.99
N THR A 346 -21.62 5.92 14.70
CA THR A 346 -21.29 4.50 14.48
C THR A 346 -21.17 3.69 15.77
N GLU A 347 -21.46 4.30 16.93
CA GLU A 347 -21.27 3.75 18.28
C GLU A 347 -19.83 3.30 18.62
N LEU A 348 -18.88 3.39 17.68
CA LEU A 348 -17.48 2.97 17.88
C LEU A 348 -16.82 3.69 19.06
N LYS A 349 -17.17 4.98 19.26
CA LYS A 349 -16.72 5.77 20.40
C LYS A 349 -17.26 5.22 21.72
N ALA A 350 -18.56 4.91 21.76
CA ALA A 350 -19.23 4.37 22.94
C ALA A 350 -18.71 2.97 23.29
N ALA A 351 -18.42 2.16 22.27
CA ALA A 351 -17.82 0.84 22.41
C ALA A 351 -16.32 0.87 22.74
N GLY A 352 -15.66 2.04 22.70
CA GLY A 352 -14.24 2.18 23.03
C GLY A 352 -13.29 1.54 22.00
N VAL A 353 -13.72 1.43 20.74
CA VAL A 353 -12.98 0.76 19.65
C VAL A 353 -12.45 1.74 18.60
N ILE A 354 -12.27 3.02 18.98
CA ILE A 354 -11.60 4.01 18.14
C ILE A 354 -10.10 3.96 18.41
N TYR A 355 -9.34 3.67 17.36
CA TYR A 355 -7.88 3.64 17.40
C TYR A 355 -7.29 4.74 16.52
N ARG A 356 -6.32 5.50 17.05
CA ARG A 356 -5.67 6.66 16.36
C ARG A 356 -4.16 6.48 16.20
N ASP A 357 -3.66 5.32 16.57
CA ASP A 357 -2.26 4.96 16.62
C ASP A 357 -1.78 4.21 15.36
N GLY A 358 -2.67 3.94 14.40
CA GLY A 358 -2.33 3.24 13.16
C GLY A 358 -1.37 4.05 12.30
N ARG A 359 -0.40 3.38 11.68
CA ARG A 359 0.58 3.97 10.75
C ARG A 359 0.76 3.07 9.52
N ALA A 360 0.95 3.69 8.35
CA ALA A 360 1.23 2.96 7.14
C ALA A 360 2.62 2.31 7.19
N GLN A 361 3.62 3.01 7.75
CA GLN A 361 4.99 2.51 7.88
C GLN A 361 5.07 1.35 8.88
N LEU A 362 5.90 0.37 8.55
CA LEU A 362 6.20 -0.78 9.40
C LEU A 362 7.55 -0.62 10.10
N ASP A 363 7.68 -1.21 11.28
CA ASP A 363 8.93 -1.25 12.03
C ASP A 363 9.77 -2.49 11.66
N TRP A 364 10.77 -2.25 10.82
CA TRP A 364 11.72 -3.27 10.37
C TRP A 364 13.00 -3.33 11.21
N SER A 365 13.11 -2.58 12.31
CA SER A 365 14.36 -2.46 13.07
C SER A 365 14.82 -3.76 13.71
N GLY A 366 13.90 -4.71 13.95
CA GLY A 366 14.17 -6.02 14.54
C GLY A 366 14.47 -7.16 13.55
N VAL A 367 14.63 -6.89 12.24
CA VAL A 367 14.74 -7.91 11.17
C VAL A 367 15.98 -7.73 10.30
#